data_AF-A0A662J2M2-F1
#
_entry.id   AF-A0A662J2M2-F1
#
_cell.length_a   1.000
_cell.length_b   1.000
_cell.length_c   1.000
_cell.angle_alpha   90.00
_cell.angle_beta   90.00
_cell.angle_gamma   90.00
#
_symmetry.space_group_name_H-M   'P 1'
#
loop_
_entity.id
_entity.type
_entity.pdbx_description
1 polymer ?
#
loop_
_entity_poly.entity_id
_entity_poly.type
_entity_poly.pdbx_seq_one_letter_code
_entity_poly.pdbx_strand_id
1 'polypeptide(L)'
;MPNSYISIIMGICTKQKYVHMHRKNSALPRTLTPKLENYLKAIYFIQRREGKATVKKIALALGVKVPSASEAVKRLMRAGMIRHENYGEVSLTEKGMKVVKELEERYRSILSFLNEVLGIDQDLAAKESCILEHLISKETALRMASLTRKLKEKRALKSCS
;
A
#
# COMPACT_ATOMS: atom_id res chain seq x y z
N MET A 1 -10.23 12.90 -0.27
CA MET A 1 -10.28 11.46 0.08
C MET A 1 -10.58 11.35 1.57
N PRO A 2 -11.59 10.58 1.99
CA PRO A 2 -12.10 10.64 3.36
C PRO A 2 -11.15 10.04 4.40
N ASN A 3 -11.17 10.61 5.60
CA ASN A 3 -10.32 10.26 6.76
C ASN A 3 -10.44 8.78 7.21
N SER A 4 -11.53 8.11 6.84
CA SER A 4 -11.79 6.68 7.07
C SER A 4 -10.81 5.77 6.33
N TYR A 5 -10.41 6.13 5.10
CA TYR A 5 -9.54 5.31 4.25
C TYR A 5 -8.12 5.16 4.83
N ILE A 6 -7.58 6.22 5.42
CA ILE A 6 -6.25 6.23 6.04
C ILE A 6 -6.25 5.39 7.33
N SER A 7 -7.33 5.47 8.11
CA SER A 7 -7.50 4.72 9.35
C SER A 7 -7.65 3.21 9.09
N ILE A 8 -8.36 2.86 8.01
CA ILE A 8 -8.58 1.49 7.54
C ILE A 8 -7.26 0.87 7.04
N ILE A 9 -6.53 1.52 6.13
CA ILE A 9 -5.26 0.97 5.59
C ILE A 9 -4.21 0.80 6.71
N MET A 10 -4.08 1.77 7.61
CA MET A 10 -3.12 1.72 8.71
C MET A 10 -3.51 0.71 9.79
N GLY A 11 -4.80 0.42 10.00
CA GLY A 11 -5.24 -0.64 10.93
C GLY A 11 -5.19 -2.05 10.34
N ILE A 12 -5.41 -2.18 9.02
CA ILE A 12 -5.51 -3.47 8.31
C ILE A 12 -4.15 -4.03 7.94
N CYS A 13 -3.25 -3.22 7.37
CA CYS A 13 -1.95 -3.73 6.88
C CYS A 13 -0.95 -4.03 8.02
N THR A 14 -1.30 -3.75 9.28
CA THR A 14 -0.36 -3.76 10.43
C THR A 14 -0.49 -4.97 11.31
N LYS A 15 -1.60 -5.72 11.19
CA LYS A 15 -1.79 -7.05 11.77
C LYS A 15 -1.43 -8.18 10.79
N GLN A 16 -0.44 -7.95 9.93
CA GLN A 16 -0.04 -8.90 8.91
C GLN A 16 0.76 -10.07 9.52
N LYS A 17 0.05 -11.08 10.04
CA LYS A 17 0.63 -12.36 10.50
C LYS A 17 0.96 -13.35 9.36
N TYR A 18 0.69 -13.00 8.11
CA TYR A 18 0.87 -13.89 6.95
C TYR A 18 2.10 -13.53 6.13
N VAL A 19 3.31 -13.85 6.61
CA VAL A 19 4.50 -13.95 5.74
C VAL A 19 5.57 -14.86 6.35
N HIS A 20 5.35 -16.17 6.27
CA HIS A 20 6.43 -17.13 6.03
C HIS A 20 6.21 -17.71 4.64
N MET A 21 6.43 -16.90 3.62
CA MET A 21 6.45 -17.38 2.24
C MET A 21 7.87 -17.26 1.72
N HIS A 22 8.64 -18.34 1.85
CA HIS A 22 9.90 -18.51 1.14
C HIS A 22 9.59 -18.54 -0.36
N ARG A 23 9.69 -17.39 -1.02
CA ARG A 23 9.56 -17.31 -2.48
C ARG A 23 10.96 -17.38 -3.09
N LYS A 24 11.41 -18.61 -3.40
CA LYS A 24 12.47 -18.80 -4.39
C LYS A 24 11.84 -18.56 -5.77
N ASN A 25 12.42 -17.65 -6.56
CA ASN A 25 12.00 -17.25 -7.91
C ASN A 25 10.64 -16.52 -8.07
N SER A 26 10.70 -15.20 -8.17
CA SER A 26 9.76 -14.41 -8.98
C SER A 26 10.55 -13.64 -10.02
N ALA A 27 10.20 -13.82 -11.30
CA ALA A 27 10.89 -13.31 -12.50
C ALA A 27 10.87 -11.77 -12.68
N LEU A 28 10.70 -10.99 -11.61
CA LEU A 28 10.81 -9.53 -11.63
C LEU A 28 11.61 -9.08 -10.39
N PRO A 29 12.73 -8.35 -10.57
CA PRO A 29 13.52 -7.87 -9.44
C PRO A 29 12.75 -6.78 -8.69
N ARG A 30 12.12 -7.15 -7.57
CA ARG A 30 11.56 -6.16 -6.65
C ARG A 30 12.69 -5.54 -5.84
N THR A 31 12.85 -4.22 -5.96
CA THR A 31 13.87 -3.46 -5.23
C THR A 31 13.63 -3.44 -3.71
N LEU A 32 12.38 -3.67 -3.26
CA LEU A 32 12.00 -3.67 -1.85
C LEU A 32 11.13 -4.90 -1.50
N THR A 33 11.28 -5.36 -0.25
CA THR A 33 10.38 -6.36 0.33
C THR A 33 9.01 -5.73 0.66
N PRO A 34 7.90 -6.49 0.67
CA PRO A 34 6.58 -6.00 1.10
C PRO A 34 6.60 -5.28 2.46
N LYS A 35 7.39 -5.80 3.40
CA LYS A 35 7.57 -5.17 4.71
C LYS A 35 8.09 -3.73 4.60
N LEU A 36 9.12 -3.48 3.79
CA LEU A 36 9.69 -2.14 3.60
C LEU A 36 8.76 -1.22 2.78
N GLU A 37 8.00 -1.78 1.84
CA GLU A 37 6.95 -1.06 1.12
C GLU A 37 5.86 -0.51 2.08
N ASN A 38 5.46 -1.31 3.07
CA ASN A 38 4.53 -0.87 4.13
C ASN A 38 5.08 0.31 4.95
N TYR A 39 6.39 0.38 5.19
CA TYR A 39 6.99 1.56 5.83
C TYR A 39 6.86 2.82 4.97
N LEU A 40 7.04 2.71 3.64
CA LEU A 40 6.84 3.86 2.73
C LEU A 40 5.39 4.33 2.71
N LYS A 41 4.42 3.40 2.68
CA LYS A 41 3.00 3.74 2.80
C LYS A 41 2.68 4.41 4.13
N ALA A 42 3.20 3.89 5.24
CA ALA A 42 3.00 4.49 6.56
C ALA A 42 3.53 5.93 6.62
N ILE A 43 4.74 6.18 6.11
CA ILE A 43 5.32 7.53 6.03
C ILE A 43 4.41 8.43 5.19
N TYR A 44 4.00 7.99 4.00
CA TYR A 44 3.11 8.75 3.12
C TYR A 44 1.81 9.16 3.80
N PHE A 45 1.14 8.23 4.46
CA PHE A 45 -0.14 8.49 5.11
C PHE A 45 0.00 9.38 6.34
N ILE A 46 1.03 9.18 7.15
CA ILE A 46 1.30 10.05 8.30
C ILE A 46 1.59 11.48 7.81
N GLN A 47 2.41 11.65 6.77
CA GLN A 47 2.68 12.97 6.20
C GLN A 47 1.42 13.64 5.67
N ARG A 48 0.54 12.91 4.97
CA ARG A 48 -0.73 13.48 4.47
C ARG A 48 -1.71 13.83 5.58
N ARG A 49 -1.73 13.09 6.68
CA ARG A 49 -2.69 13.29 7.79
C ARG A 49 -2.21 14.31 8.81
N GLU A 50 -0.91 14.30 9.13
CA GLU A 50 -0.35 14.99 10.28
C GLU A 50 0.82 15.93 9.91
N GLY A 51 1.13 16.07 8.61
CA GLY A 51 2.24 16.86 8.09
C GLY A 51 3.60 16.19 8.25
N LYS A 52 3.90 15.70 9.46
CA LYS A 52 5.23 15.20 9.85
C LYS A 52 5.21 13.73 10.30
N ALA A 53 6.04 12.91 9.64
CA ALA A 53 6.32 11.54 10.04
C ALA A 53 7.59 11.46 10.89
N THR A 54 7.54 10.69 11.97
CA THR A 54 8.68 10.39 12.84
C THR A 54 8.77 8.89 13.08
N VAL A 55 9.95 8.37 13.45
CA VAL A 55 10.14 6.94 13.73
C VAL A 55 9.13 6.42 14.77
N LYS A 56 8.81 7.22 15.78
CA LYS A 56 7.81 6.88 16.82
C LYS A 56 6.40 6.74 16.24
N LYS A 57 5.98 7.69 15.40
CA LYS A 57 4.66 7.63 14.73
C LYS A 57 4.57 6.46 13.77
N ILE A 58 5.65 6.19 13.01
CA ILE A 58 5.72 5.05 12.09
C ILE A 58 5.64 3.73 12.86
N ALA A 59 6.34 3.61 13.99
CA ALA A 59 6.29 2.43 14.84
C ALA A 59 4.87 2.17 15.39
N LEU A 60 4.23 3.23 15.90
CA LEU A 60 2.85 3.18 16.40
C LEU A 60 1.88 2.77 15.30
N ALA A 61 1.97 3.44 14.14
CA ALA A 61 1.15 3.14 12.97
C ALA A 61 1.24 1.67 12.59
N LEU A 62 2.46 1.13 12.48
CA LEU A 62 2.71 -0.23 12.02
C LEU A 62 2.56 -1.31 13.10
N GLY A 63 2.27 -0.94 14.36
CA GLY A 63 2.19 -1.89 15.47
C GLY A 63 3.52 -2.60 15.78
N VAL A 64 4.65 -1.94 15.55
CA VAL A 64 6.01 -2.50 15.75
C VAL A 64 6.77 -1.74 16.84
N LYS A 65 7.81 -2.37 17.38
CA LYS A 65 8.71 -1.71 18.34
C LYS A 65 9.54 -0.63 17.65
N VAL A 66 9.82 0.48 18.36
CA VAL A 66 10.62 1.61 17.85
C VAL A 66 12.00 1.19 17.30
N PRO A 67 12.77 0.28 17.94
CA PRO A 67 14.03 -0.20 17.37
C PRO A 67 13.86 -0.88 16.00
N SER A 68 12.78 -1.66 15.82
CA SER A 68 12.47 -2.31 14.54
C SER A 68 12.13 -1.28 13.46
N ALA A 69 11.38 -0.24 13.81
CA ALA A 69 11.09 0.85 12.89
C ALA A 69 12.35 1.65 12.53
N SER A 70 13.22 1.90 13.50
CA SER A 70 14.50 2.59 13.26
C SER A 70 15.37 1.84 12.27
N GLU A 71 15.46 0.51 12.37
CA GLU A 71 16.26 -0.27 11.42
C GLU A 71 15.65 -0.26 10.01
N ALA A 72 14.32 -0.36 9.90
CA ALA A 72 13.64 -0.25 8.61
C ALA A 72 13.87 1.13 7.96
N VAL A 73 13.80 2.21 8.75
CA VAL A 73 14.10 3.58 8.30
C VAL A 73 15.55 3.68 7.80
N LYS A 74 16.52 3.15 8.54
CA LYS A 74 17.93 3.12 8.09
C LYS A 74 18.08 2.38 6.75
N ARG A 75 17.41 1.24 6.57
CA ARG A 75 17.41 0.48 5.30
C ARG A 75 16.80 1.26 4.15
N LEU A 76 15.67 1.92 4.36
CA LEU A 76 15.01 2.75 3.34
C LEU A 76 15.86 3.96 2.94
N MET A 77 16.56 4.56 3.90
CA MET A 77 17.48 5.66 3.67
C MET A 77 18.67 5.19 2.81
N ARG A 78 19.31 4.07 3.17
CA ARG A 78 20.38 3.45 2.35
C ARG A 78 19.91 3.10 0.92
N ALA A 79 18.63 2.76 0.74
CA ALA A 79 18.04 2.47 -0.57
C ALA A 79 17.64 3.73 -1.37
N GLY A 80 17.82 4.93 -0.81
CA GLY A 80 17.47 6.21 -1.42
C GLY A 80 15.96 6.47 -1.51
N MET A 81 15.16 5.78 -0.68
CA MET A 81 13.69 5.89 -0.72
C MET A 81 13.14 6.99 0.18
N ILE A 82 13.90 7.39 1.20
CA ILE A 82 13.54 8.41 2.17
C ILE A 82 14.72 9.32 2.49
N ARG A 83 14.42 10.50 3.02
CA ARG A 83 15.37 11.34 3.74
C ARG A 83 15.01 11.35 5.23
N HIS A 84 16.04 11.46 6.06
CA HIS A 84 15.88 11.64 7.50
C HIS A 84 16.60 12.93 7.88
N GLU A 85 15.83 13.97 8.18
CA GLU A 85 16.34 15.32 8.45
C GLU A 85 16.54 15.55 9.95
N ASN A 86 17.13 16.70 10.27
CA ASN A 86 17.29 17.17 11.65
C ASN A 86 15.93 17.18 12.38
N TYR A 87 15.95 16.95 13.70
CA TYR A 87 14.75 16.76 14.54
C TYR A 87 13.97 15.45 14.33
N GLY A 88 14.54 14.46 13.62
CA GLY A 88 13.97 13.11 13.53
C GLY A 88 12.79 12.99 12.57
N GLU A 89 12.71 13.89 11.59
CA GLU A 89 11.70 13.87 10.54
C GLU A 89 12.04 12.89 9.44
N VAL A 90 11.07 12.09 9.02
CA VAL A 90 11.19 11.15 7.91
C VAL A 90 10.35 11.65 6.74
N SER A 91 10.95 11.83 5.57
CA SER A 91 10.26 12.26 4.35
C SER A 91 10.57 11.34 3.16
N LEU A 92 9.60 11.14 2.27
CA LEU A 92 9.80 10.37 1.04
C LEU A 92 10.69 11.15 0.06
N THR A 93 11.63 10.45 -0.58
CA THR A 93 12.25 10.96 -1.82
C THR A 93 11.28 10.81 -2.99
N GLU A 94 11.62 11.38 -4.15
CA GLU A 94 10.87 11.12 -5.38
C GLU A 94 10.79 9.63 -5.72
N LYS A 95 11.87 8.88 -5.49
CA LYS A 95 11.93 7.43 -5.70
C LYS A 95 10.96 6.70 -4.76
N GLY A 96 10.96 7.05 -3.47
CA GLY A 96 10.00 6.48 -2.52
C GLY A 96 8.56 6.84 -2.85
N MET A 97 8.30 8.08 -3.27
CA MET A 97 6.98 8.54 -3.70
C MET A 97 6.46 7.77 -4.91
N LYS A 98 7.31 7.47 -5.90
CA LYS A 98 6.93 6.65 -7.07
C LYS A 98 6.45 5.26 -6.64
N VAL A 99 7.17 4.60 -5.73
CA VAL A 99 6.79 3.28 -5.21
C VAL A 99 5.43 3.33 -4.49
N VAL A 100 5.21 4.32 -3.63
CA VAL A 100 3.94 4.46 -2.91
C VAL A 100 2.78 4.70 -3.87
N LYS A 101 2.96 5.56 -4.88
CA LYS A 101 1.92 5.81 -5.89
C LYS A 101 1.54 4.54 -6.65
N GLU A 102 2.52 3.71 -6.99
CA GLU A 102 2.28 2.44 -7.68
C GLU A 102 1.55 1.43 -6.78
N LEU A 103 1.88 1.38 -5.49
CA LEU A 103 1.16 0.54 -4.51
C LEU A 103 -0.29 1.00 -4.37
N GLU A 104 -0.51 2.31 -4.25
CA GLU A 104 -1.85 2.89 -4.16
C GLU A 104 -2.70 2.65 -5.41
N GLU A 105 -2.09 2.70 -6.60
CA GLU A 105 -2.76 2.38 -7.87
C GLU A 105 -3.17 0.90 -7.90
N ARG A 106 -2.26 -0.01 -7.51
CA ARG A 106 -2.54 -1.44 -7.41
C ARG A 106 -3.66 -1.70 -6.40
N TYR A 107 -3.58 -1.15 -5.20
CA TYR A 107 -4.60 -1.28 -4.17
C TYR A 107 -5.99 -0.91 -4.68
N ARG A 108 -6.14 0.27 -5.29
CA ARG A 108 -7.45 0.75 -5.78
C ARG A 108 -8.00 -0.12 -6.90
N SER A 109 -7.12 -0.59 -7.78
CA SER A 109 -7.49 -1.48 -8.88
C SER A 109 -8.02 -2.81 -8.37
N ILE A 110 -7.36 -3.39 -7.38
CA ILE A 110 -7.76 -4.65 -6.73
C ILE A 110 -9.06 -4.43 -5.96
N LEU A 111 -9.13 -3.38 -5.13
CA LEU A 111 -10.29 -3.07 -4.30
C LEU A 111 -11.56 -2.91 -5.13
N SER A 112 -11.49 -2.10 -6.19
CA SER A 112 -12.62 -1.88 -7.10
C SER A 112 -13.02 -3.17 -7.80
N PHE A 113 -12.07 -4.01 -8.21
CA PHE A 113 -12.39 -5.31 -8.80
C PHE A 113 -13.07 -6.26 -7.80
N LEU A 114 -12.49 -6.45 -6.61
CA LEU A 114 -13.05 -7.35 -5.59
C LEU A 114 -14.47 -6.92 -5.19
N ASN A 115 -14.69 -5.62 -4.99
CA ASN A 115 -16.00 -5.12 -4.58
C ASN A 115 -17.01 -5.06 -5.73
N GLU A 116 -16.66 -4.46 -6.87
CA GLU A 116 -17.64 -4.13 -7.91
C GLU A 116 -17.89 -5.28 -8.90
N VAL A 117 -16.89 -6.15 -9.10
CA VAL A 117 -16.99 -7.30 -10.02
C VAL A 117 -17.32 -8.57 -9.26
N LEU A 118 -16.59 -8.87 -8.17
CA LEU A 118 -16.81 -10.09 -7.40
C LEU A 118 -17.88 -9.94 -6.30
N GLY A 119 -18.31 -8.72 -5.98
CA GLY A 119 -19.33 -8.49 -4.95
C GLY A 119 -18.82 -8.74 -3.53
N ILE A 120 -17.51 -8.73 -3.31
CA ILE A 120 -16.93 -8.90 -1.98
C ILE A 120 -17.23 -7.68 -1.13
N ASP A 121 -17.63 -7.92 0.12
CA ASP A 121 -17.85 -6.87 1.12
C ASP A 121 -16.69 -5.86 1.18
N GLN A 122 -17.01 -4.59 1.42
CA GLN A 122 -16.05 -3.49 1.34
C GLN A 122 -14.88 -3.67 2.33
N ASP A 123 -15.13 -4.15 3.55
CA ASP A 123 -14.09 -4.30 4.56
C ASP A 123 -13.19 -5.50 4.23
N LEU A 124 -13.76 -6.60 3.76
CA LEU A 124 -12.98 -7.76 3.32
C LEU A 124 -12.16 -7.42 2.07
N ALA A 125 -12.75 -6.76 1.08
CA ALA A 125 -12.06 -6.33 -0.13
C ALA A 125 -10.89 -5.38 0.18
N ALA A 126 -11.06 -4.45 1.13
CA ALA A 126 -9.98 -3.58 1.60
C ALA A 126 -8.84 -4.38 2.26
N LYS A 127 -9.19 -5.36 3.11
CA LYS A 127 -8.21 -6.27 3.74
C LYS A 127 -7.40 -7.03 2.71
N GLU A 128 -8.06 -7.70 1.78
CA GLU A 128 -7.40 -8.52 0.77
C GLU A 128 -6.57 -7.68 -0.21
N SER A 129 -7.08 -6.51 -0.62
CA SER A 129 -6.34 -5.58 -1.50
C SER A 129 -5.02 -5.13 -0.88
N CYS A 130 -5.00 -4.86 0.44
CA CYS A 130 -3.80 -4.47 1.18
C CYS A 130 -2.72 -5.58 1.13
N ILE A 131 -3.13 -6.84 1.04
CA ILE A 131 -2.20 -7.98 0.92
C ILE A 131 -1.76 -8.15 -0.54
N LEU A 132 -2.75 -8.18 -1.44
CA LEU A 132 -2.55 -8.51 -2.84
C LEU A 132 -1.72 -7.46 -3.57
N GLU A 133 -1.81 -6.18 -3.20
CA GLU A 133 -1.02 -5.11 -3.82
C GLU A 133 0.49 -5.41 -3.81
N HIS A 134 0.98 -6.13 -2.79
CA HIS A 134 2.39 -6.51 -2.66
C HIS A 134 2.73 -7.82 -3.36
N LEU A 135 1.74 -8.58 -3.84
CA LEU A 135 1.96 -9.94 -4.37
C LEU A 135 1.78 -9.99 -5.89
N ILE A 136 0.82 -9.22 -6.41
CA ILE A 136 0.50 -9.21 -7.83
C ILE A 136 1.31 -8.16 -8.60
N SER A 137 1.49 -8.41 -9.89
CA SER A 137 2.17 -7.47 -10.78
C SER A 137 1.31 -6.23 -11.06
N LYS A 138 1.95 -5.12 -11.42
CA LYS A 138 1.27 -3.90 -11.89
C LYS A 138 0.36 -4.21 -13.08
N GLU A 139 0.84 -4.99 -14.05
CA GLU A 139 0.06 -5.38 -15.23
C GLU A 139 -1.23 -6.12 -14.86
N THR A 140 -1.16 -7.06 -13.92
CA THR A 140 -2.33 -7.78 -13.43
C THR A 140 -3.35 -6.82 -12.83
N ALA A 141 -2.92 -5.91 -11.95
CA ALA A 141 -3.80 -4.93 -11.33
C ALA A 141 -4.45 -4.00 -12.38
N LEU A 142 -3.68 -3.53 -13.37
CA LEU A 142 -4.20 -2.70 -14.46
C LEU A 142 -5.24 -3.43 -15.31
N ARG A 143 -5.05 -4.73 -15.59
CA ARG A 143 -6.05 -5.56 -16.29
C ARG A 143 -7.31 -5.72 -15.47
N MET A 144 -7.22 -5.90 -14.15
CA MET A 144 -8.36 -5.93 -13.25
C MET A 144 -9.15 -4.61 -13.37
N ALA A 145 -8.48 -3.46 -13.25
CA ALA A 145 -9.12 -2.15 -13.38
C ALA A 145 -9.77 -1.94 -14.76
N SER A 146 -9.10 -2.35 -15.84
CA SER A 146 -9.62 -2.27 -17.21
C SER A 146 -10.88 -3.11 -17.39
N LEU A 147 -10.90 -4.34 -16.85
CA LEU A 147 -12.07 -5.22 -16.87
C LEU A 147 -13.22 -4.62 -16.05
N THR A 148 -12.95 -4.14 -14.84
CA THR A 148 -13.95 -3.47 -14.00
C THR A 148 -14.63 -2.33 -14.75
N ARG A 149 -13.86 -1.44 -15.38
CA ARG A 149 -14.40 -0.32 -16.17
C ARG A 149 -15.33 -0.80 -17.30
N LYS A 150 -14.88 -1.77 -18.11
CA LYS A 150 -15.68 -2.33 -19.23
C LYS A 150 -17.00 -2.95 -18.74
N LEU A 151 -16.99 -3.61 -17.59
CA LEU A 151 -18.20 -4.22 -17.03
C LEU A 151 -19.18 -3.16 -16.51
N LYS A 152 -18.68 -2.06 -15.92
CA LYS A 152 -19.53 -0.93 -15.51
C LYS A 152 -20.20 -0.26 -16.70
N GLU A 153 -19.45 -0.01 -17.77
CA GLU A 153 -19.98 0.56 -19.01
C GLU A 153 -21.10 -0.32 -19.60
N LYS A 154 -20.88 -1.63 -19.68
CA LYS A 154 -21.92 -2.58 -20.14
C LYS A 154 -23.16 -2.61 -19.24
N ARG A 155 -22.98 -2.54 -17.92
CA ARG A 155 -24.12 -2.49 -16.98
C ARG A 155 -24.92 -1.19 -17.16
N ALA A 156 -24.26 -0.05 -17.33
CA ALA A 156 -24.90 1.25 -17.55
C ALA A 156 -25.70 1.30 -18.86
N LEU A 157 -25.22 0.64 -19.91
CA LEU A 157 -25.95 0.54 -21.19
C LEU A 157 -27.21 -0.33 -21.07
N LYS A 158 -27.16 -1.40 -20.27
CA LYS A 158 -28.31 -2.29 -20.06
C LYS A 158 -29.40 -1.70 -19.16
N SER A 159 -29.10 -0.71 -18.33
CA SER A 159 -30.09 -0.08 -17.45
C SER A 159 -30.91 1.03 -18.11
N CYS A 160 -30.54 1.47 -19.32
CA CYS A 160 -31.25 2.50 -20.09
C CYS A 160 -32.12 1.93 -21.21
N SER A 161 -32.25 0.60 -21.31
CA SER A 161 -33.10 -0.12 -22.28
C SER A 161 -34.13 -0.94 -21.52
#